data_AF-A0A4Q5QK31-F1
#
_entry.id   AF-A0A4Q5QK31-F1
#
_cell.length_a   1.000
_cell.length_b   1.000
_cell.length_c   1.000
_cell.angle_alpha   90.00
_cell.angle_beta   90.00
_cell.angle_gamma   90.00
#
_symmetry.space_group_name_H-M   'P 1'
#
loop_
_entity.id
_entity.type
_entity.pdbx_description
1 polymer ?
#
loop_
_entity_poly.entity_id
_entity_poly.type
_entity_poly.pdbx_seq_one_letter_code
_entity_poly.pdbx_strand_id
1 'polypeptide(L)'
;ERCTACGLCALSCPAEAITMIAGERQPGEEKLYREEKYAAVYEINMLRCIFCGLCEEACPKEAIYLDGDIVQSDFLRKDFIYGKDKLVEAPLNQ
;
A
#
# COMPACT_ATOMS: atom_id res chain seq x y z
N GLU A 1 2.91 -1.36 10.11
CA GLU A 1 2.64 -1.92 8.76
C GLU A 1 2.90 -3.43 8.71
N ARG A 2 2.22 -4.16 7.81
CA ARG A 2 2.38 -5.63 7.61
C ARG A 2 3.05 -6.02 6.29
N CYS A 3 3.26 -5.06 5.38
CA CYS A 3 3.78 -5.31 4.04
C CYS A 3 5.24 -5.79 4.08
N THR A 4 5.56 -6.83 3.29
CA THR A 4 6.93 -7.39 3.15
C THR A 4 7.60 -7.01 1.83
N ALA A 5 7.03 -6.08 1.07
CA ALA A 5 7.49 -5.67 -0.26
C ALA A 5 7.64 -6.81 -1.30
N CYS A 6 6.77 -7.83 -1.24
CA CYS A 6 6.78 -8.94 -2.20
C CYS A 6 6.32 -8.57 -3.63
N GLY A 7 5.60 -7.45 -3.80
CA GLY A 7 5.15 -6.96 -5.11
C GLY A 7 3.94 -7.68 -5.71
N LEU A 8 3.39 -8.70 -5.05
CA LEU A 8 2.27 -9.49 -5.58
C LEU A 8 1.02 -8.66 -5.86
N CYS A 9 0.70 -7.67 -5.01
CA CYS A 9 -0.43 -6.76 -5.23
C CYS A 9 -0.26 -5.90 -6.49
N ALA A 10 0.97 -5.44 -6.78
CA ALA A 10 1.24 -4.68 -7.99
C ALA A 10 1.16 -5.56 -9.24
N LEU A 11 1.69 -6.78 -9.15
CA LEU A 11 1.61 -7.77 -10.23
C LEU A 11 0.17 -8.21 -10.51
N SER A 12 -0.66 -8.37 -9.47
CA SER A 12 -2.06 -8.79 -9.64
C SER A 12 -2.99 -7.67 -10.09
N CYS A 13 -2.52 -6.41 -10.09
CA CYS A 13 -3.36 -5.26 -10.42
C CYS A 13 -3.60 -5.17 -11.95
N PRO A 14 -4.82 -5.43 -12.45
CA PRO A 14 -5.09 -5.42 -13.89
C PRO A 14 -5.04 -4.01 -14.51
N ALA A 15 -5.18 -2.97 -13.69
CA ALA A 15 -5.14 -1.57 -14.12
C ALA A 15 -3.76 -0.91 -13.97
N GLU A 16 -2.77 -1.67 -13.46
CA GLU A 16 -1.43 -1.17 -13.15
C GLU A 16 -1.49 0.11 -12.28
N ALA A 17 -2.37 0.10 -11.27
CA ALA A 17 -2.62 1.26 -10.42
C ALA A 17 -1.62 1.38 -9.27
N ILE A 18 -0.86 0.33 -8.96
CA ILE A 18 0.00 0.23 -7.77
C ILE A 18 1.46 0.36 -8.18
N THR A 19 2.16 1.33 -7.58
CA THR A 19 3.62 1.48 -7.68
C THR A 19 4.25 1.10 -6.34
N MET A 20 5.25 0.21 -6.35
CA MET A 20 5.94 -0.25 -5.15
C MET A 20 7.45 -0.33 -5.39
N ILE A 21 8.22 0.22 -4.46
CA ILE A 21 9.68 0.09 -4.42
C ILE A 21 10.06 -0.52 -3.07
N ALA A 22 10.79 -1.63 -3.10
CA ALA A 22 11.27 -2.30 -1.91
C ALA A 22 12.44 -1.53 -1.27
N GLY A 23 12.46 -1.46 0.05
CA GLY A 23 13.59 -1.03 0.86
C GLY A 23 14.05 -2.17 1.76
N GLU A 24 15.31 -2.09 2.19
CA GLU A 24 15.89 -2.99 3.19
C GLU A 24 16.12 -2.21 4.48
N ARG A 25 15.72 -2.82 5.59
CA ARG A 25 15.85 -2.25 6.94
C ARG A 25 17.33 -2.22 7.35
N GLN A 26 17.78 -1.10 7.91
CA GLN A 26 19.14 -1.01 8.45
C GLN A 26 19.23 -1.61 9.87
N PRO A 27 20.43 -2.04 10.32
CA PRO A 27 20.64 -2.43 11.71
C PRO A 27 20.25 -1.30 12.67
N GLY A 28 19.42 -1.59 13.68
CA GLY A 28 18.92 -0.59 14.64
C GLY A 28 17.53 -0.03 14.34
N GLU A 29 16.96 -0.33 13.17
CA GLU A 29 15.61 0.09 12.76
C GLU A 29 14.52 -0.95 13.06
N GLU A 30 14.79 -1.95 13.91
CA GLU A 30 13.85 -3.05 14.23
C GLU A 30 12.51 -2.55 14.79
N LYS A 31 12.49 -1.33 15.35
CA LYS A 31 11.28 -0.70 15.89
C LYS A 31 10.43 0.02 14.85
N LEU A 32 11.03 0.40 13.72
CA LEU A 32 10.35 1.11 12.63
C LEU A 32 9.65 0.13 11.69
N TYR A 33 10.34 -0.98 11.38
CA TYR A 33 9.87 -1.98 10.43
C TYR A 33 9.89 -3.37 11.06
N ARG A 34 8.76 -4.07 10.97
CA ARG A 34 8.61 -5.42 11.53
C ARG A 34 9.44 -6.46 10.78
N GLU A 35 9.62 -6.27 9.47
CA GLU A 35 10.22 -7.22 8.56
C GLU A 35 11.56 -6.66 8.04
N GLU A 36 12.45 -7.52 7.53
CA GLU A 36 13.74 -7.07 6.95
C GLU A 36 13.56 -6.26 5.67
N LYS A 37 12.51 -6.56 4.91
CA LYS A 37 12.11 -5.82 3.71
C LYS A 37 10.78 -5.13 3.96
N TYR A 38 10.68 -3.90 3.49
CA TYR A 38 9.48 -3.08 3.59
C TYR A 38 9.26 -2.31 2.30
N ALA A 39 8.04 -1.80 2.09
CA ALA A 39 7.77 -0.95 0.94
C ALA A 39 8.28 0.47 1.25
N ALA A 40 9.40 0.85 0.65
CA ALA A 40 9.95 2.21 0.75
C ALA A 40 9.02 3.21 0.06
N VAL A 41 8.52 2.82 -1.12
CA VAL A 41 7.42 3.52 -1.82
C VAL A 41 6.27 2.54 -1.94
N TYR A 42 5.08 2.99 -1.60
CA TYR A 42 3.84 2.28 -1.88
C TYR A 42 2.77 3.32 -2.22
N GLU A 43 2.39 3.37 -3.49
CA GLU A 43 1.44 4.35 -4.01
C GLU A 43 0.35 3.65 -4.82
N ILE A 44 -0.89 4.11 -4.66
CA ILE A 44 -2.04 3.67 -5.45
C ILE A 44 -2.59 4.90 -6.20
N ASN A 45 -2.66 4.81 -7.52
CA ASN A 45 -3.34 5.78 -8.35
C ASN A 45 -4.84 5.50 -8.35
N MET A 46 -5.59 6.25 -7.55
CA MET A 46 -7.04 6.08 -7.38
C MET A 46 -7.85 6.43 -8.63
N LEU A 47 -7.26 7.14 -9.60
CA LEU A 47 -7.90 7.39 -10.91
C LEU A 47 -7.75 6.21 -11.88
N ARG A 48 -6.83 5.26 -11.60
CA ARG A 48 -6.65 4.03 -12.37
C ARG A 48 -7.25 2.82 -11.70
N CYS A 49 -7.29 2.81 -10.36
CA CYS A 49 -7.86 1.71 -9.61
C CYS A 49 -9.31 1.45 -10.03
N ILE A 50 -9.64 0.18 -10.30
CA ILE A 50 -10.99 -0.27 -10.66
C ILE A 50 -11.70 -1.01 -9.51
N PHE A 51 -11.14 -0.96 -8.30
CA PHE A 51 -11.72 -1.53 -7.08
C PHE A 51 -12.12 -3.01 -7.19
N CYS A 52 -11.29 -3.82 -7.86
CA CYS A 52 -11.60 -5.24 -8.14
C CYS A 52 -11.25 -6.22 -7.01
N GLY A 53 -10.50 -5.81 -5.99
CA GLY A 53 -10.13 -6.67 -4.85
C GLY A 53 -8.95 -7.64 -5.08
N LEU A 54 -8.46 -7.80 -6.31
CA LEU A 54 -7.37 -8.75 -6.61
C LEU A 54 -6.04 -8.47 -5.87
N CYS A 55 -5.79 -7.22 -5.45
CA CYS A 55 -4.62 -6.90 -4.65
C CYS A 55 -4.70 -7.40 -3.20
N GLU A 56 -5.91 -7.46 -2.64
CA GLU A 56 -6.20 -8.01 -1.31
C GLU A 56 -6.03 -9.52 -1.32
N GLU A 57 -6.68 -10.21 -2.26
CA GLU A 57 -6.56 -11.67 -2.40
C GLU A 57 -5.11 -12.13 -2.66
N ALA A 58 -4.35 -11.35 -3.43
CA ALA A 58 -2.96 -11.66 -3.73
C ALA A 58 -2.01 -11.41 -2.55
N CYS A 59 -2.44 -10.72 -1.48
CA CYS A 59 -1.54 -10.34 -0.40
C CYS A 59 -1.37 -11.46 0.64
N PRO A 60 -0.19 -12.12 0.72
CA PRO A 60 0.00 -13.27 1.60
C PRO A 60 0.10 -12.91 3.09
N LYS A 61 0.19 -11.61 3.40
CA LYS A 61 0.34 -11.07 4.76
C LYS A 61 -0.84 -10.23 5.17
N GLU A 62 -1.88 -10.15 4.32
CA GLU A 62 -3.05 -9.29 4.56
C GLU A 62 -2.58 -7.88 4.92
N ALA A 63 -1.78 -7.26 4.04
CA ALA A 63 -1.21 -5.93 4.28
C ALA A 63 -1.96 -4.82 3.54
N ILE A 64 -2.83 -5.20 2.60
CA ILE A 64 -3.72 -4.33 1.85
C ILE A 64 -5.11 -4.98 1.85
N TYR A 65 -6.12 -4.15 2.04
CA TYR A 65 -7.52 -4.53 2.10
C TYR A 65 -8.32 -3.56 1.24
N LEU A 66 -9.32 -4.06 0.52
CA LEU A 66 -10.32 -3.22 -0.12
C LEU A 66 -11.48 -3.04 0.85
N ASP A 67 -11.29 -2.16 1.83
CA ASP A 67 -12.29 -1.81 2.83
C ASP A 67 -12.42 -0.29 2.93
N GLY A 68 -13.55 0.17 3.47
CA GLY A 68 -13.79 1.56 3.82
C GLY A 68 -14.59 2.39 2.81
N ASP A 69 -14.49 3.71 3.00
CA ASP A 69 -15.29 4.71 2.33
C ASP A 69 -14.93 4.90 0.84
N ILE A 70 -15.87 5.45 0.08
CA ILE A 70 -15.66 5.84 -1.31
C ILE A 70 -14.54 6.90 -1.38
N VAL A 71 -13.69 6.80 -2.41
CA VAL A 71 -12.63 7.79 -2.69
C VAL A 71 -13.22 9.20 -2.71
N GLN A 72 -12.68 10.08 -1.87
CA GLN A 72 -13.16 11.46 -1.76
C GLN A 72 -12.86 12.25 -3.04
N SER A 73 -13.73 13.20 -3.35
CA SER A 73 -13.54 14.07 -4.51
C SER A 73 -12.51 15.15 -4.21
N ASP A 74 -11.49 15.25 -5.06
CA ASP A 74 -10.50 16.32 -5.07
C ASP A 74 -10.40 16.98 -6.46
N PHE A 75 -9.75 18.14 -6.53
CA PHE A 75 -9.66 18.94 -7.75
C PHE A 75 -8.43 18.64 -8.61
N LEU A 76 -7.33 18.17 -8.01
CA LEU A 76 -6.08 17.95 -8.74
C LEU A 76 -5.76 16.47 -8.85
N ARG A 77 -5.22 16.06 -10.00
CA ARG A 77 -4.84 14.65 -10.24
C ARG A 77 -3.89 14.08 -9.19
N LYS A 78 -2.97 14.91 -8.68
CA LYS A 78 -1.99 14.50 -7.67
C LYS A 78 -2.63 14.08 -6.34
N ASP A 79 -3.81 14.61 -6.02
CA ASP A 79 -4.47 14.37 -4.74
C ASP A 79 -5.04 12.94 -4.67
N PHE A 80 -5.26 12.32 -5.85
CA PHE A 80 -5.67 10.93 -6.04
C PHE A 80 -4.53 9.91 -6.11
N ILE A 81 -3.28 10.35 -5.92
CA ILE A 81 -2.15 9.43 -5.73
C ILE A 81 -2.00 9.21 -4.24
N TYR A 82 -2.41 8.05 -3.77
CA TYR A 82 -2.43 7.74 -2.34
C TYR A 82 -1.14 7.04 -1.97
N GLY A 83 -0.31 7.72 -1.18
CA GLY A 83 0.91 7.16 -0.63
C GLY A 83 0.69 6.47 0.71
N LYS A 84 1.79 6.01 1.32
CA LYS A 84 1.79 5.38 2.64
C LYS A 84 1.19 6.26 3.74
N ASP A 85 1.28 7.58 3.59
CA ASP A 85 0.71 8.59 4.49
C ASP A 85 -0.83 8.52 4.57
N LYS A 86 -1.49 8.12 3.48
CA LYS A 86 -2.95 7.95 3.42
C LYS A 86 -3.39 6.49 3.59
N LEU A 87 -2.53 5.54 3.23
CA LEU A 87 -2.88 4.11 3.16
C LEU A 87 -2.55 3.32 4.43
N VAL A 88 -1.55 3.75 5.21
CA VAL A 88 -1.16 3.02 6.41
C VAL A 88 -2.04 3.45 7.57
N GLU A 89 -2.84 2.52 8.08
CA GLU A 89 -3.61 2.75 9.30
C GLU A 89 -2.68 3.11 10.47
N ALA A 90 -3.13 4.04 11.30
CA ALA A 90 -2.50 4.30 12.59
C ALA A 90 -2.53 3.00 13.42
N PRO A 91 -1.47 2.71 14.19
CA PRO A 91 -1.45 1.51 15.03
C PRO A 91 -2.67 1.52 15.96
N LEU A 92 -3.50 0.47 15.87
CA LEU A 92 -4.53 0.14 16.84
C LEU A 92 -3.85 -0.18 18.17
N ASN A 93 -3.52 0.86 18.94
CA ASN A 93 -3.28 0.89 20.39
C ASN A 93 -2.67 2.25 20.77
N GLN A 94 -3.51 3.11 21.34
CA GLN A 94 -3.12 4.04 22.38
C GLN A 94 -3.90 3.69 23.64
#